data_AF-A0A968PAN2-F1
#
_entry.id   AF-A0A968PAN2-F1
#
_cell.length_a   1.000
_cell.length_b   1.000
_cell.length_c   1.000
_cell.angle_alpha   90.00
_cell.angle_beta   90.00
_cell.angle_gamma   90.00
#
_symmetry.space_group_name_H-M   'P 1'
#
loop_
_entity.id
_entity.type
_entity.pdbx_description
1 polymer ?
#
loop_
_entity_poly.entity_id
_entity_poly.type
_entity_poly.pdbx_seq_one_letter_code
_entity_poly.pdbx_strand_id
1 'polypeptide(L)' 'MILVDSSVWIEYFGPGKTPVCDQLEDLISDGQIIAVTGVIIQEVLQGTHSEQQMMQLKKSAWD' A
#
# COMPACT_ATOMS: atom_id res chain seq x y z
N MET A 1 14.17 -7.37 5.13
CA MET A 1 12.90 -6.92 5.73
C MET A 1 12.88 -5.40 5.64
N ILE A 2 11.92 -4.86 4.91
CA ILE A 2 11.81 -3.43 4.58
C ILE A 2 10.47 -2.94 5.11
N LEU A 3 10.46 -1.93 5.98
CA LEU A 3 9.23 -1.27 6.40
C LEU A 3 8.88 -0.19 5.38
N VAL A 4 7.72 -0.30 4.74
CA VAL A 4 7.26 0.65 3.73
C VAL A 4 6.25 1.61 4.35
N ASP A 5 6.53 2.91 4.24
CA ASP A 5 5.72 3.99 4.80
C ASP A 5 4.34 4.13 4.14
N SER A 6 3.38 4.75 4.82
CA SER A 6 2.02 4.95 4.30
C SER A 6 1.97 5.81 3.05
N SER A 7 2.86 6.80 2.90
CA SER A 7 2.94 7.64 1.70
C SER A 7 3.12 6.81 0.43
N VAL A 8 4.01 5.81 0.47
CA VAL A 8 4.27 4.91 -0.65
C VAL A 8 3.03 4.07 -1.00
N TRP A 9 2.33 3.55 0.01
CA TRP A 9 1.10 2.78 -0.20
C TRP A 9 -0.05 3.64 -0.74
N ILE A 10 -0.21 4.86 -0.24
CA ILE A 10 -1.21 5.82 -0.72
C ILE A 10 -0.97 6.12 -2.21
N GLU A 11 0.30 6.30 -2.59
CA GLU A 11 0.68 6.54 -3.99
C GLU A 11 0.45 5.30 -4.85
N TYR A 12 0.84 4.11 -4.36
CA TYR A 12 0.66 2.82 -5.04
C TYR A 12 -0.81 2.46 -5.30
N PHE A 13 -1.70 2.71 -4.34
CA PHE A 13 -3.14 2.51 -4.50
C PHE A 13 -3.87 3.69 -5.17
N GLY A 14 -3.16 4.80 -5.37
CA GLY A 14 -3.68 6.01 -5.97
C GLY A 14 -3.62 6.01 -7.50
N PRO A 15 -4.21 7.01 -8.15
CA PRO A 15 -4.10 7.19 -9.59
C PRO A 15 -2.72 7.77 -9.96
N GLY A 16 -1.74 6.90 -10.18
CA GLY A 16 -0.42 7.34 -10.67
C GLY A 16 0.60 6.20 -10.66
N LYS A 17 1.25 5.97 -11.80
CA LYS A 17 2.48 5.18 -11.84
C LYS A 17 3.65 6.12 -11.63
N THR A 18 4.27 6.05 -10.47
CA THR A 18 5.44 6.85 -10.13
C THR A 18 6.64 5.94 -9.90
N PRO A 19 7.88 6.47 -9.96
CA PRO A 19 9.06 5.65 -9.79
C PRO A 19 9.11 4.90 -8.45
N VAL A 20 8.45 5.43 -7.41
CA VAL A 20 8.37 4.74 -6.11
C VAL A 20 7.42 3.53 -6.16
N CYS A 21 6.37 3.58 -6.99
CA CYS A 21 5.50 2.43 -7.24
C CYS A 21 6.28 1.32 -7.95
N ASP A 22 7.05 1.65 -8.99
CA ASP A 22 7.86 0.68 -9.73
C ASP A 22 8.90 0.02 -8.81
N GLN A 23 9.57 0.81 -7.96
CA GLN A 23 10.51 0.29 -6.97
C GLN A 23 9.85 -0.66 -5.97
N LEU A 24 8.64 -0.34 -5.49
CA LEU A 24 7.90 -1.24 -4.61
C LEU A 24 7.55 -2.55 -5.33
N GLU A 25 7.13 -2.47 -6.59
CA GLU A 25 6.79 -3.62 -7.44
C GLU A 25 8.01 -4.52 -7.67
N ASP A 26 9.18 -3.94 -7.93
CA ASP A 26 10.46 -4.65 -8.06
C ASP A 26 10.84 -5.36 -6.74
N LEU A 27 10.75 -4.68 -5.60
CA LEU A 27 11.06 -5.28 -4.29
C LEU A 27 10.15 -6.46 -3.97
N ILE A 28 8.85 -6.35 -4.28
CA ILE A 28 7.88 -7.44 -4.10
C ILE A 28 8.22 -8.60 -5.05
N SER A 29 8.53 -8.30 -6.31
CA SER A 29 8.86 -9.30 -7.34
C SER A 29 10.16 -10.05 -7.04
N ASP A 30 11.14 -9.37 -6.44
CA ASP A 30 12.41 -9.95 -5.99
C ASP A 30 12.26 -10.79 -4.71
N GLY A 31 11.04 -10.93 -4.17
CA GLY A 31 10.76 -11.72 -2.97
C GLY A 31 11.25 -11.07 -1.69
N GLN A 32 11.45 -9.75 -1.67
CA GLN A 32 11.82 -9.04 -0.44
C GLN A 32 10.68 -9.09 0.57
N ILE A 33 11.04 -9.25 1.85
CA ILE A 33 10.06 -9.20 2.94
C ILE A 33 9.66 -7.74 3.17
N ILE A 34 8.45 -7.38 2.75
CA ILE A 34 7.83 -6.09 3.03
C ILE A 34 7.05 -6.18 4.34
N ALA A 35 7.37 -5.30 5.28
CA ALA A 35 6.70 -5.19 6.56
C ALA A 35 5.71 -4.02 6.54
N VAL A 36 4.60 -4.19 7.27
CA VAL A 36 3.59 -3.17 7.54
C VAL A 36 3.23 -3.18 9.01
N THR A 37 2.80 -2.04 9.55
CA THR A 37 2.29 -1.93 10.93
C THR A 37 0.82 -1.52 10.92
N GLY A 38 0.13 -1.68 12.05
CA GLY A 38 -1.27 -1.26 12.20
C GLY A 38 -1.48 0.24 11.92
N VAL A 39 -0.51 1.10 12.25
CA VAL A 39 -0.60 2.56 11.99
C VAL A 39 -0.54 2.85 10.50
N ILE A 40 0.38 2.20 9.76
CA ILE A 40 0.48 2.35 8.31
C ILE A 40 -0.82 1.90 7.63
N ILE A 41 -1.38 0.76 8.06
CA ILE A 41 -2.68 0.27 7.56
C ILE A 41 -3.78 1.29 7.85
N GLN A 42 -3.81 1.87 9.05
CA GLN A 42 -4.80 2.87 9.44
C GLN A 42 -4.72 4.12 8.55
N GLU A 43 -3.53 4.65 8.29
CA GLU A 43 -3.33 5.83 7.45
C GLU A 43 -3.75 5.59 6.00
N VAL A 44 -3.40 4.43 5.43
CA VAL A 44 -3.82 4.04 4.07
C VAL A 44 -5.33 3.94 3.96
N LEU A 45 -6.00 3.35 4.96
CA LEU A 45 -7.47 3.26 4.96
C LEU A 45 -8.15 4.61 5.14
N GLN A 46 -7.59 5.50 5.96
CA GLN A 46 -8.10 6.86 6.17
C GLN A 46 -7.95 7.75 4.93
N GLY A 47 -6.97 7.48 4.06
CA GLY A 47 -6.78 8.18 2.79
C GLY A 47 -7.86 7.89 1.72
N THR A 48 -8.80 6.98 1.98
CA THR A 48 -9.87 6.66 1.02
C THR A 48 -10.99 7.71 1.01
N HIS A 49 -11.57 7.95 -0.17
CA HIS A 49 -12.61 8.97 -0.35
C HIS A 49 -14.03 8.38 -0.45
N SER A 50 -14.17 7.05 -0.30
CA SER A 50 -15.47 6.37 -0.31
C SER A 50 -15.41 5.06 0.47
N GLU A 51 -16.54 4.64 1.03
CA GLU A 51 -16.65 3.33 1.67
C GLU A 51 -16.34 2.18 0.71
N GLN A 52 -16.70 2.32 -0.57
CA GLN A 52 -16.41 1.34 -1.61
C GLN A 52 -14.90 1.15 -1.79
N GLN A 53 -14.14 2.23 -1.86
CA GLN A 53 -12.67 2.18 -1.97
C GLN A 53 -12.05 1.56 -0.71
N MET A 54 -12.54 1.91 0.48
CA MET A 54 -12.10 1.31 1.73
C MET A 54 -12.36 -0.20 1.76
N MET A 55 -13.54 -0.66 1.33
CA MET A 55 -13.87 -2.09 1.29
C MET A 55 -12.99 -2.87 0.30
N GLN A 56 -12.68 -2.28 -0.85
CA GLN A 56 -11.77 -2.90 -1.83
C GLN A 56 -10.37 -3.12 -1.25
N LEU A 57 -9.80 -2.11 -0.59
CA LEU A 57 -8.49 -2.23 0.07
C LEU A 57 -8.50 -3.22 1.24
N LYS A 58 -9.58 -3.25 2.02
CA LYS A 58 -9.75 -4.24 3.11
C LYS A 58 -9.82 -5.67 2.60
N LYS A 59 -10.30 -5.89 1.38
CA LYS A 59 -10.31 -7.22 0.79
C LYS A 59 -8.89 -7.65 0.37
N SER A 60 -8.15 -6.76 -0.28
CA SER A 60 -6.80 -7.08 -0.80
C SER A 60 -5.72 -7.29 0.26
N ALA A 61 -5.87 -6.72 1.46
CA ALA A 61 -4.86 -6.82 2.52
C ALA A 61 -5.14 -7.94 3.55
N TRP A 62 -6.26 -8.65 3.43
CA TRP A 62 -6.67 -9.72 4.35
C TRP A 62 -7.09 -11.03 3.64
N ASP A 63 -6.98 -11.11 2.31
CA ASP A 63 -6.99 -12.35 1.52
C ASP A 63 -5.55 -12.87 1.32
#